data_AF-A0A0G4JQC1-F1
#
_entry.id   AF-A0A0G4JQC1-F1
#
_cell.length_a   1.000
_cell.length_b   1.000
_cell.length_c   1.000
_cell.angle_alpha   90.00
_cell.angle_beta   90.00
_cell.angle_gamma   90.00
#
_symmetry.space_group_name_H-M   'P 1'
#
loop_
_entity.id
_entity.type
_entity.pdbx_description
1 polymer ?
#
loop_
_entity_poly.entity_id
_entity_poly.type
_entity_poly.pdbx_seq_one_letter_code
_entity_poly.pdbx_strand_id
1 'polypeptide(L)'
;MQDFPRLSVDIDLVYKTFMDRDTDLAAIDDALMRITESLNSRPGITAIRQDNKADEKRIIVNTIDAQIKIEVSPVWRGLLLPPAEMPVCEEVEMEYGFTTMNVVSLADLYGGKICAAFDRQHPCDLFDVLDMLEKPSLTRKIFDGFLCYLAGHPRPIAELLAPN
;
A
#
# COMPACT_ATOMS: atom_id res chain seq x y z
N MET A 1 -8.38 -14.76 -6.64
CA MET A 1 -8.15 -13.33 -6.96
C MET A 1 -9.49 -12.77 -7.39
N GLN A 2 -9.86 -11.59 -6.91
CA GLN A 2 -11.09 -10.91 -7.33
C GLN A 2 -10.66 -9.79 -8.27
N ASP A 3 -11.32 -9.68 -9.42
CA ASP A 3 -11.10 -8.54 -10.30
C ASP A 3 -11.60 -7.29 -9.59
N PHE A 4 -10.68 -6.37 -9.36
CA PHE A 4 -10.99 -5.17 -8.62
C PHE A 4 -11.76 -4.21 -9.53
N PRO A 5 -12.99 -3.81 -9.19
CA PRO A 5 -13.92 -3.18 -10.12
C PRO A 5 -13.61 -1.70 -10.42
N ARG A 6 -12.38 -1.25 -10.11
CA ARG A 6 -11.90 0.10 -10.42
C ARG A 6 -10.39 0.11 -10.66
N LEU A 7 -9.93 1.10 -11.43
CA LEU A 7 -8.50 1.37 -11.60
C LEU A 7 -7.88 1.85 -10.27
N SER A 8 -6.68 1.34 -9.97
CA SER A 8 -5.79 1.84 -8.92
C SER A 8 -4.48 2.30 -9.56
N VAL A 9 -4.04 3.52 -9.27
CA VAL A 9 -2.91 4.17 -9.96
C VAL A 9 -1.64 4.30 -9.09
N ASP A 10 -1.76 3.96 -7.81
CA ASP A 10 -0.66 3.97 -6.85
C ASP A 10 -0.25 2.52 -6.50
N ILE A 11 1.05 2.32 -6.25
CA ILE A 11 1.64 1.07 -5.79
C ILE A 11 2.15 1.30 -4.36
N ASP A 12 1.37 0.82 -3.39
CA ASP A 12 1.73 0.88 -1.98
C ASP A 12 2.56 -0.35 -1.59
N LEU A 13 3.76 -0.11 -1.10
CA LEU A 13 4.67 -1.14 -0.60
C LEU A 13 4.76 -1.08 0.92
N VAL A 14 4.89 -2.25 1.55
CA VAL A 14 5.15 -2.37 2.98
C VAL A 14 6.55 -2.91 3.20
N TYR A 15 7.33 -2.22 4.04
CA TYR A 15 8.65 -2.68 4.43
C TYR A 15 8.52 -3.78 5.48
N LYS A 16 8.92 -5.01 5.12
CA LYS A 16 8.67 -6.24 5.90
C LYS A 16 9.46 -6.32 7.22
N THR A 17 10.67 -5.80 7.24
CA THR A 17 11.56 -5.92 8.40
C THR A 17 11.21 -4.89 9.47
N PHE A 18 11.46 -5.23 10.73
CA PHE A 18 11.27 -4.33 11.86
C PHE A 18 12.51 -4.33 12.77
N MET A 19 13.53 -3.57 12.35
CA MET A 19 14.68 -3.23 13.17
C MET A 19 14.44 -1.86 13.84
N ASP A 20 15.50 -1.27 14.42
CA ASP A 20 15.43 0.11 14.85
C ASP A 20 15.06 1.04 13.68
N ARG A 21 14.47 2.18 14.03
CA ARG A 21 13.86 3.10 13.07
C ARG A 21 14.86 3.58 12.02
N ASP A 22 16.05 3.98 12.45
CA ASP A 22 17.00 4.63 11.57
C ASP A 22 17.61 3.63 10.57
N THR A 23 17.90 2.41 11.03
CA THR A 23 18.34 1.31 10.18
C THR A 23 17.32 0.97 9.10
N ASP A 24 16.05 0.80 9.47
CA ASP A 24 15.01 0.45 8.48
C ASP A 24 14.75 1.58 7.49
N LEU A 25 14.73 2.84 7.93
CA LEU A 25 14.53 3.97 7.03
C LEU A 25 15.68 4.12 6.03
N ALA A 26 16.93 3.91 6.47
CA ALA A 26 18.07 3.87 5.56
C ALA A 26 17.96 2.73 4.54
N ALA A 27 17.54 1.54 4.96
CA ALA A 27 17.33 0.41 4.06
C ALA A 27 16.19 0.64 3.06
N ILE A 28 15.11 1.33 3.46
CA ILE A 28 14.04 1.77 2.56
C ILE A 28 14.59 2.75 1.53
N ASP A 29 15.39 3.74 1.94
CA ASP A 29 15.99 4.72 1.04
C ASP A 29 16.89 4.07 -0.01
N ASP A 30 17.73 3.12 0.42
CA ASP A 30 18.58 2.34 -0.47
C ASP A 30 17.77 1.50 -1.46
N ALA A 31 16.66 0.91 -1.00
CA ALA A 31 15.76 0.14 -1.86
C ALA A 31 15.08 1.02 -2.91
N LEU A 32 14.54 2.17 -2.52
CA LEU A 32 13.92 3.13 -3.44
C LEU A 32 14.92 3.67 -4.45
N MET A 33 16.17 3.90 -4.04
CA MET A 33 17.26 4.29 -4.95
C MET A 33 17.50 3.21 -6.02
N ARG A 34 17.68 1.94 -5.62
CA ARG A 34 17.87 0.83 -6.57
C ARG A 34 16.70 0.65 -7.53
N ILE A 35 15.45 0.79 -7.02
CA ILE A 35 14.24 0.71 -7.86
C ILE A 35 14.24 1.86 -8.88
N THR A 36 14.55 3.08 -8.43
CA THR A 36 14.61 4.27 -9.30
C THR A 36 15.64 4.11 -10.42
N GLU A 37 16.85 3.66 -10.08
CA GLU A 37 17.92 3.39 -11.06
C GLU A 37 17.51 2.29 -12.05
N SER A 38 16.90 1.22 -11.56
CA SER A 38 16.41 0.13 -12.41
C SER A 38 15.32 0.60 -13.38
N LEU A 39 14.39 1.43 -12.92
CA LEU A 39 13.34 2.00 -13.77
C LEU A 39 13.92 2.94 -14.84
N ASN A 40 14.85 3.82 -14.46
CA ASN A 40 15.51 4.75 -15.39
C ASN A 40 16.43 4.05 -16.42
N SER A 41 16.81 2.79 -16.18
CA SER A 41 17.53 1.98 -17.18
C SER A 41 16.64 1.52 -18.34
N ARG A 42 15.31 1.65 -18.21
CA ARG A 42 14.34 1.21 -19.21
C ARG A 42 13.95 2.37 -20.14
N PRO A 43 13.99 2.17 -21.47
CA PRO A 43 13.56 3.20 -22.41
C PRO A 43 12.10 3.62 -22.20
N GLY A 44 11.83 4.92 -22.29
CA GLY A 44 10.47 5.47 -22.19
C GLY A 44 9.92 5.61 -20.77
N ILE A 45 10.72 5.32 -19.74
CA ILE A 45 10.37 5.49 -18.33
C ILE A 45 11.26 6.58 -17.72
N THR A 46 10.66 7.48 -16.92
CA THR A 46 11.38 8.42 -16.07
C THR A 46 10.89 8.29 -14.63
N ALA A 47 11.76 7.81 -13.76
CA ALA A 47 11.50 7.64 -12.34
C ALA A 47 12.27 8.70 -11.52
N ILE A 48 11.54 9.41 -10.67
CA ILE A 48 12.08 10.47 -9.80
C ILE A 48 11.73 10.11 -8.36
N ARG A 49 12.75 9.75 -7.58
CA ARG A 49 12.62 9.61 -6.13
C ARG A 49 12.31 10.98 -5.54
N GLN A 50 11.32 11.06 -4.66
CA GLN A 50 11.02 12.27 -3.91
C GLN A 50 11.70 12.18 -2.55
N ASP A 51 12.64 13.09 -2.28
CA ASP A 51 13.42 13.15 -1.04
C ASP A 51 13.42 14.56 -0.41
N ASN A 52 12.42 15.38 -0.77
CA ASN A 52 12.29 16.75 -0.28
C ASN A 52 11.98 16.81 1.24
N LYS A 53 11.45 15.73 1.81
CA LYS A 53 11.19 15.59 3.25
C LYS A 53 11.73 14.25 3.74
N ALA A 54 12.25 14.20 4.96
CA ALA A 54 12.85 12.99 5.54
C ALA A 54 11.90 11.78 5.56
N ASP A 55 10.60 12.03 5.77
CA ASP A 55 9.53 11.01 5.79
C ASP A 55 8.90 10.78 4.40
N GLU A 56 9.36 11.44 3.35
CA GLU A 56 8.86 11.20 1.99
C GLU A 56 9.60 9.99 1.38
N LYS A 57 8.92 8.85 1.33
CA LYS A 57 9.47 7.58 0.83
C LYS A 57 8.71 7.12 -0.41
N ARG A 58 8.83 7.87 -1.50
CA ARG A 58 8.11 7.58 -2.76
C ARG A 58 8.92 7.84 -4.03
N ILE A 59 8.49 7.23 -5.12
CA ILE A 59 9.00 7.42 -6.47
C ILE A 59 7.83 7.82 -7.36
N ILE A 60 7.99 8.91 -8.12
CA ILE A 60 7.07 9.26 -9.21
C ILE A 60 7.62 8.66 -10.49
N VAL A 61 6.84 7.80 -11.13
CA VAL A 61 7.23 7.13 -12.37
C VAL A 61 6.35 7.66 -13.50
N ASN A 62 6.99 8.13 -14.56
CA ASN A 62 6.33 8.72 -15.72
C ASN A 62 6.66 7.93 -16.99
N THR A 63 5.68 7.80 -17.86
CA THR A 63 5.83 7.51 -19.28
C THR A 63 5.28 8.69 -20.09
N ILE A 64 5.19 8.56 -21.41
CA ILE A 64 4.57 9.59 -22.25
C ILE A 64 3.08 9.79 -21.98
N ASP A 65 2.37 8.73 -21.58
CA ASP A 65 0.90 8.73 -21.46
C ASP A 65 0.40 8.49 -20.02
N ALA A 66 1.28 8.15 -19.07
CA ALA A 66 0.87 7.77 -17.72
C ALA A 66 1.85 8.24 -16.64
N GLN A 67 1.31 8.41 -15.44
CA GLN A 67 2.07 8.60 -14.20
C GLN A 67 1.54 7.67 -13.13
N ILE A 68 2.44 6.99 -12.44
CA ILE A 68 2.12 6.20 -11.24
C ILE A 68 3.02 6.62 -10.08
N LYS A 69 2.62 6.28 -8.86
CA LYS A 69 3.43 6.46 -7.67
C LYS A 69 3.76 5.11 -7.04
N ILE A 70 5.00 4.96 -6.59
CA ILE A 70 5.41 3.85 -5.75
C ILE A 70 5.76 4.43 -4.40
N GLU A 71 5.10 4.00 -3.33
CA GLU A 71 5.30 4.58 -1.99
C GLU A 71 5.43 3.53 -0.89
N VAL A 72 6.15 3.90 0.17
CA VAL A 72 6.35 3.10 1.37
C VAL A 72 6.01 3.96 2.58
N SER A 73 5.24 3.44 3.54
CA SER A 73 5.02 4.18 4.79
C SER A 73 6.29 4.17 5.66
N PRO A 74 6.84 5.33 6.09
CA PRO A 74 7.93 5.37 7.06
C PRO A 74 7.46 5.18 8.51
N VAL A 75 6.14 5.24 8.75
CA VAL A 75 5.53 5.14 10.08
C VAL A 75 5.15 3.68 10.36
N TRP A 76 4.31 3.11 9.50
CA TRP A 76 3.88 1.71 9.60
C TRP A 76 4.88 0.80 8.88
N ARG A 77 5.92 0.40 9.61
CA ARG A 77 6.90 -0.62 9.20
C ARG A 77 6.51 -1.98 9.76
N GLY A 78 6.87 -3.04 9.06
CA GLY A 78 6.52 -4.42 9.41
C GLY A 78 5.14 -4.81 8.89
N LEU A 79 4.75 -6.04 9.22
CA LEU A 79 3.45 -6.62 8.85
C LEU A 79 2.75 -7.12 10.11
N LEU A 80 1.45 -6.89 10.23
CA LEU A 80 0.66 -7.43 11.32
C LEU A 80 0.56 -8.95 11.22
N LEU A 81 0.32 -9.46 10.02
CA LEU A 81 0.32 -10.89 9.71
C LEU A 81 1.27 -11.21 8.57
N PRO A 82 1.78 -12.45 8.47
CA PRO A 82 2.61 -12.86 7.35
C PRO A 82 1.94 -12.56 6.00
N PRO A 83 2.72 -12.10 5.00
CA PRO A 83 2.18 -11.85 3.67
C PRO A 83 1.84 -13.18 2.99
N ALA A 84 0.99 -13.11 1.98
CA ALA A 84 0.67 -14.24 1.12
C ALA A 84 1.28 -14.03 -0.27
N GLU A 85 1.90 -15.06 -0.82
CA GLU A 85 2.24 -15.07 -2.24
C GLU A 85 0.96 -15.26 -3.06
N MET A 86 0.71 -14.35 -4.00
CA MET A 86 -0.45 -14.36 -4.86
C MET A 86 -0.03 -14.30 -6.33
N PRO A 87 -0.61 -15.15 -7.20
CA PRO A 87 -0.44 -15.00 -8.64
C PRO A 87 -1.18 -13.74 -9.13
N VAL A 88 -0.79 -13.25 -10.31
CA VAL A 88 -1.59 -12.27 -11.07
C VAL A 88 -2.93 -12.87 -11.50
N CYS A 89 -3.90 -12.02 -11.89
CA CYS A 89 -5.18 -12.50 -12.39
C CYS A 89 -5.01 -13.07 -13.80
N GLU A 90 -5.97 -13.88 -14.23
CA GLU A 90 -5.94 -14.57 -15.51
C GLU A 90 -5.78 -13.60 -16.69
N GLU A 91 -6.47 -12.44 -16.63
CA GLU A 91 -6.35 -11.41 -17.67
C GLU A 91 -4.91 -10.86 -17.79
N VAL A 92 -4.27 -10.56 -16.66
CA VAL A 92 -2.87 -10.09 -16.64
C VAL A 92 -1.91 -11.19 -17.06
N GLU A 93 -2.14 -12.44 -16.64
CA GLU A 93 -1.33 -13.59 -17.05
C GLU A 93 -1.37 -13.81 -18.57
N MET A 94 -2.56 -13.72 -19.17
CA MET A 94 -2.72 -13.89 -20.63
C MET A 94 -2.04 -12.78 -21.43
N GLU A 95 -2.05 -11.54 -20.93
CA GLU A 95 -1.50 -10.38 -21.64
C GLU A 95 0.00 -10.20 -21.41
N TYR A 96 0.48 -10.39 -20.17
CA TYR A 96 1.85 -10.05 -19.76
C TYR A 96 2.67 -11.26 -19.28
N GLY A 97 2.05 -12.43 -19.13
CA GLY A 97 2.67 -13.64 -18.63
C GLY A 97 2.49 -13.86 -17.12
N PHE A 98 2.74 -15.10 -16.69
CA PHE A 98 2.60 -15.52 -15.30
C PHE A 98 3.67 -14.89 -14.40
N THR A 99 3.24 -14.38 -13.25
CA THR A 99 4.13 -14.00 -12.15
C THR A 99 3.38 -14.08 -10.81
N THR A 100 4.13 -14.12 -9.72
CA THR A 100 3.62 -14.03 -8.35
C THR A 100 4.18 -12.81 -7.64
N MET A 101 3.47 -12.33 -6.63
CA MET A 101 3.94 -11.25 -5.77
C MET A 101 3.52 -11.47 -4.32
N ASN A 102 4.28 -10.91 -3.38
CA ASN A 102 3.87 -10.88 -1.98
C ASN A 102 2.82 -9.78 -1.79
N VAL A 103 1.67 -10.16 -1.25
CA VAL A 103 0.58 -9.25 -0.92
C VAL A 103 0.37 -9.28 0.59
N VAL A 104 0.09 -8.12 1.18
CA VAL A 104 -0.22 -8.01 2.61
C VAL A 104 -1.47 -8.80 2.95
N SER A 105 -1.61 -9.21 4.22
CA SER A 105 -2.80 -9.92 4.65
C SER A 105 -4.06 -9.05 4.51
N LEU A 106 -5.25 -9.67 4.45
CA LEU A 106 -6.50 -8.91 4.46
C LEU A 106 -6.67 -8.08 5.74
N ALA A 107 -6.06 -8.49 6.85
CA ALA A 107 -6.07 -7.73 8.09
C ALA A 107 -5.25 -6.43 7.98
N ASP A 108 -4.07 -6.50 7.36
CA ASP A 108 -3.23 -5.34 7.06
C ASP A 108 -3.91 -4.41 6.04
N LEU A 109 -4.39 -4.98 4.92
CA LEU A 109 -5.03 -4.23 3.84
C LEU A 109 -6.25 -3.45 4.33
N TYR A 110 -7.24 -4.17 4.88
CA TYR A 110 -8.50 -3.56 5.26
C TYR A 110 -8.44 -2.84 6.61
N GLY A 111 -7.55 -3.25 7.52
CA GLY A 111 -7.32 -2.49 8.75
C GLY A 111 -6.86 -1.06 8.47
N GLY A 112 -5.89 -0.91 7.55
CA GLY A 112 -5.44 0.40 7.06
C GLY A 112 -6.52 1.16 6.29
N LYS A 113 -7.22 0.50 5.35
CA LYS A 113 -8.27 1.15 4.56
C LYS A 113 -9.45 1.65 5.40
N ILE A 114 -9.88 0.92 6.42
CA ILE A 114 -10.94 1.36 7.32
C ILE A 114 -10.51 2.62 8.09
N CYS A 115 -9.27 2.65 8.60
CA CYS A 115 -8.74 3.85 9.26
C CYS A 115 -8.66 5.05 8.30
N ALA A 116 -8.19 4.84 7.07
CA ALA A 116 -8.14 5.89 6.04
C ALA A 116 -9.53 6.40 5.67
N ALA A 117 -10.51 5.50 5.51
CA ALA A 117 -11.90 5.87 5.23
C ALA A 117 -12.49 6.76 6.33
N PHE A 118 -12.25 6.42 7.60
CA PHE A 118 -12.66 7.26 8.73
C PHE A 118 -11.89 8.59 8.81
N ASP A 119 -10.60 8.61 8.48
CA ASP A 119 -9.77 9.80 8.62
C ASP A 119 -10.12 10.87 7.58
N ARG A 120 -10.14 10.50 6.30
CA ARG A 120 -10.23 11.44 5.17
C ARG A 120 -11.49 11.30 4.33
N GLN A 121 -12.30 10.25 4.53
CA GLN A 121 -13.53 9.98 3.77
C GLN A 121 -13.36 10.09 2.25
N HIS A 122 -12.19 9.68 1.74
CA HIS A 122 -11.92 9.74 0.33
C HIS A 122 -12.80 8.72 -0.43
N PRO A 123 -13.40 9.07 -1.58
CA PRO A 123 -14.31 8.17 -2.30
C PRO A 123 -13.71 6.78 -2.59
N CYS A 124 -12.42 6.70 -2.92
CA CYS A 124 -11.76 5.40 -3.13
C CYS A 124 -11.69 4.56 -1.85
N ASP A 125 -11.42 5.14 -0.68
CA ASP A 125 -11.36 4.35 0.55
C ASP A 125 -12.76 3.85 0.94
N LEU A 126 -13.77 4.70 0.80
CA LEU A 126 -15.16 4.35 1.07
C LEU A 126 -15.64 3.24 0.12
N PHE A 127 -15.28 3.33 -1.16
CA PHE A 127 -15.57 2.30 -2.14
C PHE A 127 -14.93 0.96 -1.76
N ASP A 128 -13.65 0.98 -1.38
CA ASP A 128 -12.92 -0.23 -1.04
C ASP A 128 -13.43 -0.88 0.25
N VAL A 129 -13.88 -0.07 1.22
CA VAL A 129 -14.54 -0.55 2.44
C VAL A 129 -15.93 -1.11 2.11
N LEU A 130 -16.68 -0.48 1.20
CA LEU A 130 -17.97 -0.99 0.76
C LEU A 130 -17.82 -2.35 0.05
N ASP A 131 -16.90 -2.45 -0.92
CA ASP A 131 -16.60 -3.71 -1.63
C ASP A 131 -16.21 -4.81 -0.62
N MET A 132 -15.36 -4.48 0.36
CA MET A 132 -15.01 -5.40 1.45
C MET A 132 -16.21 -5.84 2.27
N LEU A 133 -17.11 -4.93 2.63
CA LEU A 133 -18.31 -5.24 3.42
C LEU A 133 -19.24 -6.19 2.65
N GLU A 134 -19.33 -6.04 1.33
CA GLU A 134 -20.06 -6.96 0.47
C GLU A 134 -19.35 -8.31 0.37
N LYS A 135 -18.04 -8.32 0.08
CA LYS A 135 -17.18 -9.52 0.00
C LYS A 135 -15.73 -9.15 0.32
N PRO A 136 -15.07 -9.77 1.32
CA PRO A 136 -15.44 -10.98 2.07
C PRO A 136 -16.30 -10.75 3.32
N SER A 137 -16.89 -9.56 3.48
CA SER A 137 -17.48 -9.03 4.72
C SER A 137 -16.46 -8.77 5.84
N LEU A 138 -16.91 -8.06 6.87
CA LEU A 138 -16.11 -7.76 8.06
C LEU A 138 -15.87 -9.04 8.89
N THR A 139 -14.79 -9.76 8.57
CA THR A 139 -14.35 -10.92 9.35
C THR A 139 -13.68 -10.50 10.66
N ARG A 140 -13.59 -11.44 11.62
CA ARG A 140 -12.87 -11.19 12.87
C ARG A 140 -11.41 -10.79 12.64
N LYS A 141 -10.72 -11.40 11.68
CA LYS A 141 -9.33 -11.06 11.34
C LYS A 141 -9.18 -9.63 10.82
N ILE A 142 -10.10 -9.20 9.95
CA ILE A 142 -10.12 -7.81 9.46
C ILE A 142 -10.40 -6.85 10.60
N PHE A 143 -11.35 -7.18 11.48
CA PHE A 143 -11.66 -6.36 12.64
C PHE A 143 -10.47 -6.24 13.63
N ASP A 144 -9.78 -7.33 13.93
CA ASP A 144 -8.57 -7.30 14.76
C ASP A 144 -7.46 -6.45 14.08
N GLY A 145 -7.32 -6.56 12.76
CA GLY A 145 -6.45 -5.68 11.97
C GLY A 145 -6.80 -4.21 12.09
N PHE A 146 -8.09 -3.88 11.95
CA PHE A 146 -8.59 -2.53 12.18
C PHE A 146 -8.24 -2.01 13.58
N LEU A 147 -8.42 -2.81 14.63
CA LEU A 147 -8.06 -2.39 16.00
C LEU A 147 -6.56 -2.08 16.15
N CYS A 148 -5.69 -2.88 15.52
CA CYS A 148 -4.26 -2.64 15.53
C CYS A 148 -3.88 -1.33 14.81
N TYR A 149 -4.42 -1.10 13.62
CA TYR A 149 -4.18 0.13 12.86
C TYR A 149 -4.77 1.36 13.56
N LEU A 150 -5.95 1.22 14.16
CA LEU A 150 -6.60 2.25 14.98
C LEU A 150 -5.74 2.64 16.18
N ALA A 151 -5.17 1.67 16.89
CA ALA A 151 -4.31 1.92 18.05
C ALA A 151 -2.98 2.60 17.69
N GLY A 152 -2.45 2.35 16.48
CA GLY A 152 -1.25 3.01 15.96
C GLY A 152 -1.51 4.28 15.15
N HIS A 153 -2.76 4.73 15.05
CA HIS A 153 -3.13 5.90 14.28
C HIS A 153 -2.66 7.19 14.97
N PRO A 154 -2.15 8.21 14.25
CA PRO A 154 -1.68 9.46 14.87
C PRO A 154 -2.79 10.31 15.49
N ARG A 155 -4.03 10.16 15.02
CA ARG A 155 -5.20 10.88 15.56
C ARG A 155 -5.80 10.15 16.76
N PRO A 156 -6.36 10.87 17.76
CA PRO A 156 -7.09 10.25 18.86
C PRO A 156 -8.22 9.34 18.36
N ILE A 157 -8.35 8.16 18.96
CA ILE A 157 -9.37 7.15 18.59
C ILE A 157 -10.78 7.75 18.57
N ALA A 158 -11.12 8.57 19.56
CA ALA A 158 -12.44 9.17 19.67
C ALA A 158 -12.77 10.12 18.50
N GLU A 159 -11.75 10.79 17.94
CA GLU A 159 -11.94 11.67 16.77
C GLU A 159 -12.05 10.86 15.48
N LEU A 160 -11.29 9.77 15.35
CA LEU A 160 -11.34 8.93 14.16
C LEU A 160 -12.67 8.18 14.06
N LEU A 161 -13.20 7.69 15.18
CA LEU A 161 -14.48 6.98 15.22
C LEU A 161 -15.72 7.90 15.14
N ALA A 162 -15.52 9.21 15.22
CA ALA A 162 -16.57 10.22 15.03
C ALA A 162 -16.19 11.14 13.86
N PRO A 163 -16.14 10.61 12.62
CA PRO A 163 -15.81 11.41 11.45
C PRO A 163 -16.87 12.49 11.24
N ASN A 164 -16.43 13.70 10.91
CA ASN A 164 -17.31 14.85 10.63
C ASN A 164 -17.98 14.74 9.26
#